data_AF-A2BGP8-F1
#
_entry.id   AF-A2BGP8-F1
#
_cell.length_a   1.000
_cell.length_b   1.000
_cell.length_c   1.000
_cell.angle_alpha   90.00
_cell.angle_beta   90.00
_cell.angle_gamma   90.00
#
_symmetry.space_group_name_H-M   'P 1'
#
loop_
_entity.id
_entity.type
_entity.pdbx_description
1 polymer ?
#
loop_
_entity_poly.entity_id
_entity_poly.type
_entity_poly.pdbx_seq_one_letter_code
_entity_poly.pdbx_strand_id
1 'polypeptide(L)'
;MGLVKHKLYRFIACAAIIASLIVFYLKLQSISKGSMSEQTLEYFLNKGTIRRKDAADIEWYHAANSKSKLIEALRGSAQMIEADVLLRGADPEEPIMAHPPAKDSDITLQDWLKEVVKSDKGIKLDFKSLAAVSQSMSLLEEVRDQLKGPVWINADILPGPGGTATPVDPHVFLQEVAQRSENDVLSLGWTTGWTEDVDNPGYSWEMVHQMEELCRPLKQPVTFPVRASLLPMSFPQFQWLLEQSDRSEILH
;
A
#
# COMPACT_ATOMS: atom_id res chain seq x y z
N MET A 1 53.46 29.55 -23.85
CA MET A 1 52.93 28.39 -23.07
C MET A 1 51.58 28.64 -22.35
N GLY A 2 51.14 29.87 -22.10
CA GLY A 2 49.88 30.13 -21.35
C GLY A 2 48.57 29.93 -22.13
N LEU A 3 48.57 30.10 -23.46
CA LEU A 3 47.34 30.08 -24.27
C LEU A 3 46.74 28.66 -24.46
N VAL A 4 47.59 27.63 -24.50
CA VAL A 4 47.18 26.23 -24.68
C VAL A 4 46.53 25.67 -23.41
N LYS A 5 47.07 26.01 -22.22
CA LYS A 5 46.49 25.64 -20.93
C LYS A 5 45.08 26.21 -20.74
N HIS A 6 44.84 27.42 -21.23
CA HIS A 6 43.54 28.08 -21.10
C HIS A 6 42.45 27.47 -21.99
N LYS A 7 42.81 26.95 -23.17
CA LYS A 7 41.89 26.20 -24.04
C LYS A 7 41.60 24.80 -23.48
N LEU A 8 42.61 24.12 -22.95
CA LEU A 8 42.46 22.82 -22.31
C LEU A 8 41.58 22.90 -21.06
N TYR A 9 41.76 23.93 -20.23
CA TYR A 9 40.93 24.17 -19.04
C TYR A 9 39.47 24.44 -19.40
N ARG A 10 39.21 25.23 -20.45
CA ARG A 10 37.85 25.46 -20.97
C ARG A 10 37.20 24.19 -21.50
N PHE A 11 37.96 23.33 -22.18
CA PHE A 11 37.45 22.06 -22.70
C PHE A 11 37.08 21.09 -21.57
N ILE A 12 37.93 20.97 -20.55
CA ILE A 12 37.67 20.15 -19.36
C ILE A 12 36.46 20.69 -18.57
N ALA A 13 36.36 22.01 -18.41
CA ALA A 13 35.21 22.64 -17.74
C ALA A 13 33.90 22.39 -18.51
N CYS A 14 33.88 22.51 -19.84
CA CYS A 14 32.70 22.19 -20.64
C CYS A 14 32.32 20.70 -20.57
N ALA A 15 33.30 19.78 -20.61
CA ALA A 15 33.05 18.35 -20.49
C ALA A 15 32.47 17.98 -19.12
N ALA A 16 32.95 18.60 -18.04
CA ALA A 16 32.41 18.42 -16.69
C ALA A 16 30.97 18.95 -16.55
N ILE A 17 30.66 20.10 -17.16
CA ILE A 17 29.29 20.66 -17.18
C ILE A 17 28.35 19.72 -17.94
N ILE A 18 28.75 19.24 -19.12
CA ILE A 18 27.93 18.32 -19.92
C ILE A 18 27.70 17.01 -19.16
N ALA A 19 28.73 16.45 -18.53
CA ALA A 19 28.57 15.26 -17.69
C ALA A 19 27.64 15.51 -16.50
N SER A 20 27.72 16.68 -15.84
CA SER A 20 26.82 17.05 -14.75
C SER A 20 25.37 17.21 -15.21
N LEU A 21 25.15 17.76 -16.41
CA LEU A 21 23.82 17.91 -17.01
C LEU A 21 23.24 16.57 -17.44
N ILE A 22 24.06 15.64 -17.95
CA ILE A 22 23.64 14.27 -18.27
C ILE A 22 23.28 13.52 -16.98
N VAL A 23 24.11 13.62 -15.93
CA VAL A 23 23.79 13.01 -14.62
C VAL A 23 22.53 13.63 -14.04
N PHE A 24 22.36 14.94 -14.11
CA PHE A 24 21.15 15.64 -13.65
C PHE A 24 19.91 15.24 -14.47
N TYR A 25 20.04 15.10 -15.79
CA TYR A 25 18.98 14.62 -16.68
C TYR A 25 18.61 13.17 -16.40
N LEU A 26 19.59 12.29 -16.16
CA LEU A 26 19.34 10.90 -15.76
C LEU A 26 18.71 10.82 -14.36
N LYS A 27 19.08 11.71 -13.44
CA LYS A 27 18.43 11.86 -12.12
C LYS A 27 17.00 12.36 -12.25
N LEU A 28 16.73 13.31 -13.15
CA LEU A 28 15.38 13.76 -13.50
C LEU A 28 14.55 12.65 -14.16
N GLN A 29 15.14 11.82 -15.01
CA GLN A 29 14.46 10.65 -15.57
C GLN A 29 14.18 9.59 -14.50
N SER A 30 15.07 9.40 -13.52
CA SER A 30 14.84 8.57 -12.33
C SER A 30 13.69 9.10 -11.48
N ILE A 31 13.58 10.43 -11.33
CA ILE A 31 12.47 11.10 -10.64
C ILE A 31 11.16 10.99 -11.45
N SER A 32 11.22 10.83 -12.79
CA SER A 32 10.04 10.63 -13.64
C SER A 32 9.49 9.21 -13.66
N LYS A 33 10.21 8.24 -13.06
CA LYS A 33 9.61 6.96 -12.65
C LYS A 33 9.04 7.16 -11.26
N GLY A 34 7.91 7.84 -11.18
CA GLY A 34 7.25 8.03 -9.91
C GLY A 34 6.89 6.71 -9.23
N SER A 35 6.79 6.74 -7.91
CA SER A 35 6.31 5.63 -7.08
C SER A 35 5.06 5.00 -7.69
N MET A 36 4.89 3.67 -7.70
CA MET A 36 3.67 3.08 -8.28
C MET A 36 2.39 3.35 -7.43
N SER A 37 2.48 3.90 -6.22
CA SER A 37 1.34 4.58 -5.54
C SER A 37 0.76 5.72 -6.38
N GLU A 38 1.60 6.34 -7.23
CA GLU A 38 1.17 7.30 -8.24
C GLU A 38 0.19 6.69 -9.23
N GLN A 39 0.20 5.38 -9.50
CA GLN A 39 -0.77 4.77 -10.42
C GLN A 39 -2.18 4.83 -9.87
N THR A 40 -2.35 4.69 -8.55
CA THR A 40 -3.65 4.85 -7.90
C THR A 40 -4.15 6.29 -8.04
N LEU A 41 -3.28 7.26 -7.73
CA LEU A 41 -3.64 8.69 -7.84
C LEU A 41 -3.85 9.11 -9.30
N GLU A 42 -3.00 8.65 -10.21
CA GLU A 42 -3.08 8.93 -11.65
C GLU A 42 -4.34 8.32 -12.26
N TYR A 43 -4.73 7.12 -11.84
CA TYR A 43 -5.99 6.51 -12.25
C TYR A 43 -7.17 7.44 -11.91
N PHE A 44 -7.28 7.86 -10.66
CA PHE A 44 -8.39 8.71 -10.21
C PHE A 44 -8.30 10.14 -10.73
N LEU A 45 -7.09 10.66 -10.96
CA LEU A 45 -6.88 11.97 -11.57
C LEU A 45 -7.32 11.96 -13.05
N ASN A 46 -6.95 10.92 -13.81
CA ASN A 46 -7.35 10.75 -15.20
C ASN A 46 -8.86 10.53 -15.35
N LYS A 47 -9.49 9.94 -14.34
CA LYS A 47 -10.96 9.83 -14.23
C LYS A 47 -11.63 11.14 -13.82
N GLY A 48 -10.88 12.12 -13.34
CA GLY A 48 -11.41 13.39 -12.82
C GLY A 48 -12.17 13.24 -11.49
N THR A 49 -11.98 12.14 -10.77
CA THR A 49 -12.63 11.91 -9.45
C THR A 49 -11.85 12.56 -8.31
N ILE A 50 -10.57 12.87 -8.50
CA ILE A 50 -9.77 13.75 -7.65
C ILE A 50 -9.24 14.93 -8.45
N ARG A 51 -8.90 16.03 -7.75
CA ARG A 51 -8.43 17.27 -8.39
C ARG A 51 -6.92 17.43 -8.32
N ARG A 52 -6.29 16.84 -7.30
CA ARG A 52 -4.85 16.94 -7.05
C ARG A 52 -4.29 15.53 -6.94
N LYS A 53 -3.01 15.39 -7.23
CA LYS A 53 -2.26 14.15 -6.99
C LYS A 53 -1.90 14.07 -5.51
N ASP A 54 -2.91 13.92 -4.67
CA ASP A 54 -2.83 13.93 -3.21
C ASP A 54 -3.69 12.78 -2.67
N ALA A 55 -3.10 11.88 -1.88
CA ALA A 55 -3.80 10.73 -1.33
C ALA A 55 -4.92 11.16 -0.35
N ALA A 56 -4.84 12.36 0.24
CA ALA A 56 -5.91 12.90 1.07
C ALA A 56 -7.18 13.26 0.28
N ASP A 57 -7.10 13.37 -1.06
CA ASP A 57 -8.27 13.61 -1.93
C ASP A 57 -9.00 12.28 -2.27
N ILE A 58 -8.48 11.11 -1.88
CA ILE A 58 -9.12 9.81 -2.09
C ILE A 58 -10.10 9.54 -0.95
N GLU A 59 -11.39 9.39 -1.29
CA GLU A 59 -12.41 8.93 -0.36
C GLU A 59 -12.44 7.39 -0.31
N TRP A 60 -12.51 6.86 0.91
CA TRP A 60 -12.51 5.43 1.19
C TRP A 60 -13.85 5.00 1.80
N TYR A 61 -14.40 3.90 1.31
CA TYR A 61 -15.44 3.17 2.01
C TYR A 61 -14.80 2.03 2.80
N HIS A 62 -14.93 2.06 4.13
CA HIS A 62 -14.26 1.12 5.02
C HIS A 62 -15.17 -0.04 5.43
N ALA A 63 -14.55 -1.20 5.68
CA ALA A 63 -15.16 -2.40 6.22
C ALA A 63 -16.44 -2.82 5.45
N ALA A 64 -16.34 -2.93 4.12
CA ALA A 64 -17.41 -3.37 3.21
C ALA A 64 -17.68 -4.89 3.30
N ASN A 65 -17.87 -5.36 4.53
CA ASN A 65 -17.84 -6.77 4.92
C ASN A 65 -19.20 -7.48 4.85
N SER A 66 -20.13 -6.99 4.03
CA SER A 66 -21.45 -7.59 3.85
C SER A 66 -22.06 -7.18 2.52
N LYS A 67 -23.06 -7.91 2.04
CA LYS A 67 -23.78 -7.58 0.80
C LYS A 67 -24.33 -6.15 0.81
N SER A 68 -24.97 -5.76 1.91
CA SER A 68 -25.56 -4.42 2.04
C SER A 68 -24.50 -3.32 1.97
N LYS A 69 -23.40 -3.46 2.72
CA LYS A 69 -22.30 -2.49 2.71
C LYS A 69 -21.59 -2.43 1.36
N LEU A 70 -21.40 -3.55 0.67
CA LEU A 70 -20.84 -3.53 -0.68
C LEU A 70 -21.75 -2.75 -1.64
N ILE A 71 -23.07 -2.96 -1.58
CA ILE A 71 -24.04 -2.21 -2.41
C ILE A 71 -23.97 -0.71 -2.10
N GLU A 72 -23.85 -0.33 -0.82
CA GLU A 72 -23.66 1.05 -0.39
C GLU A 72 -22.37 1.64 -0.96
N ALA A 73 -21.25 0.94 -0.80
CA ALA A 73 -19.93 1.35 -1.30
C ALA A 73 -19.92 1.56 -2.83
N LEU A 74 -20.53 0.64 -3.58
CA LEU A 74 -20.61 0.70 -5.04
C LEU A 74 -21.49 1.87 -5.54
N ARG A 75 -22.50 2.27 -4.76
CA ARG A 75 -23.39 3.41 -5.09
C ARG A 75 -22.86 4.75 -4.58
N GLY A 76 -21.94 4.73 -3.61
CA GLY A 76 -21.36 5.91 -2.99
C GLY A 76 -20.31 6.63 -3.84
N SER A 77 -19.84 7.78 -3.35
CA SER A 77 -18.80 8.59 -4.00
C SER A 77 -17.40 8.03 -3.83
N ALA A 78 -17.14 7.27 -2.76
CA ALA A 78 -15.82 6.74 -2.40
C ALA A 78 -15.09 6.09 -3.59
N GLN A 79 -13.84 6.45 -3.83
CA GLN A 79 -13.08 5.91 -4.96
C GLN A 79 -12.53 4.52 -4.66
N MET A 80 -12.17 4.26 -3.40
CA MET A 80 -11.64 2.99 -2.93
C MET A 80 -12.64 2.28 -2.01
N ILE A 81 -12.76 0.96 -2.16
CA ILE A 81 -13.51 0.10 -1.26
C ILE A 81 -12.53 -0.80 -0.52
N GLU A 82 -12.50 -0.69 0.80
CA GLU A 82 -11.73 -1.55 1.69
C GLU A 82 -12.66 -2.61 2.31
N ALA A 83 -12.19 -3.85 2.35
CA ALA A 83 -12.89 -4.95 2.99
C ALA A 83 -11.90 -5.95 3.61
N ASP A 84 -12.31 -6.50 4.74
CA ASP A 84 -11.53 -7.42 5.54
C ASP A 84 -11.73 -8.87 5.07
N VAL A 85 -10.64 -9.62 4.92
CA VAL A 85 -10.66 -10.99 4.40
C VAL A 85 -10.27 -11.99 5.49
N LEU A 86 -11.16 -12.96 5.71
CA LEU A 86 -10.96 -14.11 6.59
C LEU A 86 -11.30 -15.40 5.86
N LEU A 87 -10.76 -16.53 6.33
CA LEU A 87 -11.21 -17.85 5.89
C LEU A 87 -12.37 -18.28 6.80
N ARG A 88 -13.50 -18.67 6.20
CA ARG A 88 -14.67 -19.19 6.92
C ARG A 88 -14.26 -20.44 7.69
N GLY A 89 -14.44 -20.43 9.00
CA GLY A 89 -14.05 -21.55 9.88
C GLY A 89 -15.00 -22.75 9.87
N ALA A 90 -15.87 -22.86 8.87
CA ALA A 90 -16.89 -23.90 8.73
C ALA A 90 -17.06 -24.27 7.25
N ASP A 91 -17.54 -25.49 6.98
CA ASP A 91 -17.74 -26.00 5.62
C ASP A 91 -18.83 -25.19 4.86
N PRO A 92 -18.56 -24.69 3.63
CA PRO A 92 -17.28 -24.76 2.91
C PRO A 92 -16.23 -23.79 3.47
N GLU A 93 -15.00 -24.28 3.66
CA GLU A 93 -13.86 -23.44 4.04
C GLU A 93 -13.47 -22.52 2.85
N GLU A 94 -13.91 -21.27 2.89
CA GLU A 94 -13.76 -20.32 1.79
C GLU A 94 -13.49 -18.88 2.28
N PRO A 95 -12.81 -18.03 1.49
CA PRO A 95 -12.61 -16.63 1.84
C PRO A 95 -13.91 -15.84 1.86
N ILE A 96 -14.12 -15.10 2.94
CA ILE A 96 -15.30 -14.29 3.20
C ILE A 96 -14.90 -12.89 3.63
N MET A 97 -15.81 -11.94 3.43
CA MET A 97 -15.59 -10.56 3.85
C MET A 97 -16.00 -10.39 5.31
N ALA A 98 -15.05 -10.45 6.23
CA ALA A 98 -15.32 -10.41 7.67
C ALA A 98 -14.13 -9.88 8.47
N HIS A 99 -14.42 -9.19 9.57
CA HIS A 99 -13.44 -8.72 10.54
C HIS A 99 -13.70 -9.38 11.91
N PRO A 100 -12.68 -9.88 12.63
CA PRO A 100 -12.86 -10.39 13.99
C PRO A 100 -13.55 -9.37 14.91
N PRO A 101 -14.46 -9.77 15.82
CA PRO A 101 -14.74 -11.15 16.23
C PRO A 101 -15.72 -11.89 15.31
N ALA A 102 -16.25 -11.25 14.25
CA ALA A 102 -17.08 -11.96 13.28
C ALA A 102 -16.21 -13.00 12.54
N LYS A 103 -16.71 -14.23 12.49
CA LYS A 103 -16.06 -15.37 11.80
C LYS A 103 -16.84 -15.85 10.59
N ASP A 104 -17.91 -15.13 10.25
CA ASP A 104 -18.80 -15.42 9.15
C ASP A 104 -19.34 -14.12 8.54
N SER A 105 -19.78 -14.19 7.29
CA SER A 105 -20.37 -13.11 6.51
C SER A 105 -21.40 -13.64 5.51
N ASP A 106 -22.35 -12.77 5.15
CA ASP A 106 -23.35 -13.03 4.11
C ASP A 106 -22.80 -12.90 2.69
N ILE A 107 -21.52 -12.53 2.54
CA ILE A 107 -20.82 -12.41 1.27
C ILE A 107 -19.44 -13.08 1.30
N THR A 108 -19.17 -13.92 0.29
CA THR A 108 -17.86 -14.49 0.03
C THR A 108 -16.98 -13.49 -0.71
N LEU A 109 -15.65 -13.63 -0.65
CA LEU A 109 -14.75 -12.83 -1.48
C LEU A 109 -15.07 -13.00 -2.97
N GLN A 110 -15.39 -14.23 -3.40
CA GLN A 110 -15.72 -14.49 -4.80
C GLN A 110 -16.94 -13.68 -5.26
N ASP A 111 -18.03 -13.67 -4.49
CA ASP A 111 -19.22 -12.89 -4.83
C ASP A 111 -18.99 -11.39 -4.71
N TRP A 112 -18.17 -10.96 -3.74
CA TRP A 112 -17.77 -9.56 -3.61
C TRP A 112 -16.99 -9.08 -4.84
N LEU A 113 -16.00 -9.85 -5.30
CA LEU A 113 -15.23 -9.55 -6.51
C LEU A 113 -16.11 -9.51 -7.76
N LYS A 114 -17.07 -10.43 -7.91
CA LYS A 114 -18.04 -10.42 -9.03
C LYS A 114 -18.82 -9.11 -9.12
N GLU A 115 -19.13 -8.46 -8.00
CA GLU A 115 -19.83 -7.17 -8.03
C GLU A 115 -18.86 -6.01 -8.28
N VAL A 116 -17.67 -6.02 -7.68
CA VAL A 116 -16.68 -4.96 -7.85
C VAL A 116 -16.20 -4.82 -9.30
N VAL A 117 -15.98 -5.91 -10.02
CA VAL A 117 -15.51 -5.86 -11.43
C VAL A 117 -16.48 -5.11 -12.35
N LYS A 118 -17.74 -4.93 -11.94
CA LYS A 118 -18.75 -4.18 -12.69
C LYS A 118 -18.57 -2.65 -12.52
N SER A 119 -17.77 -2.21 -11.55
CA SER A 119 -17.52 -0.82 -11.22
C SER A 119 -16.17 -0.32 -11.73
N ASP A 120 -15.84 0.94 -11.45
CA ASP A 120 -14.52 1.54 -11.63
C ASP A 120 -13.86 1.93 -10.30
N LYS A 121 -14.34 1.36 -9.21
CA LYS A 121 -13.75 1.52 -7.88
C LYS A 121 -12.41 0.80 -7.80
N GLY A 122 -11.46 1.38 -7.08
CA GLY A 122 -10.31 0.62 -6.61
C GLY A 122 -10.66 -0.18 -5.36
N ILE A 123 -9.86 -1.19 -5.04
CA ILE A 123 -10.09 -2.08 -3.90
C ILE A 123 -8.88 -2.23 -3.01
N LYS A 124 -9.14 -2.44 -1.72
CA LYS A 124 -8.15 -2.84 -0.73
C LYS A 124 -8.63 -4.08 0.02
N LEU A 125 -7.95 -5.20 -0.17
CA LEU A 125 -8.23 -6.45 0.53
C LEU A 125 -7.36 -6.51 1.79
N ASP A 126 -7.99 -6.44 2.96
CA ASP A 126 -7.33 -6.42 4.26
C ASP A 126 -7.33 -7.82 4.91
N PHE A 127 -6.22 -8.54 4.75
CA PHE A 127 -6.07 -9.90 5.25
C PHE A 127 -5.90 -9.93 6.77
N LYS A 128 -6.85 -10.56 7.45
CA LYS A 128 -6.82 -10.76 8.91
C LYS A 128 -6.24 -12.11 9.33
N SER A 129 -5.95 -12.99 8.39
CA SER A 129 -5.32 -14.29 8.65
C SER A 129 -4.59 -14.82 7.42
N LEU A 130 -3.48 -15.54 7.65
CA LEU A 130 -2.74 -16.23 6.58
C LEU A 130 -3.58 -17.28 5.86
N ALA A 131 -4.50 -17.93 6.58
CA ALA A 131 -5.30 -19.04 6.07
C ALA A 131 -6.10 -18.63 4.82
N ALA A 132 -6.54 -17.37 4.73
CA ALA A 132 -7.31 -16.88 3.60
C ALA A 132 -6.44 -16.49 2.39
N VAL A 133 -5.13 -16.26 2.56
CA VAL A 133 -4.29 -15.56 1.57
C VAL A 133 -4.24 -16.30 0.25
N SER A 134 -3.81 -17.57 0.24
CA SER A 134 -3.55 -18.26 -1.02
C SER A 134 -4.80 -18.42 -1.89
N GLN A 135 -5.94 -18.82 -1.29
CA GLN A 135 -7.21 -18.96 -2.01
C GLN A 135 -7.76 -17.60 -2.47
N SER A 136 -7.62 -16.56 -1.64
CA SER A 136 -8.07 -15.21 -2.01
C SER A 136 -7.27 -14.62 -3.17
N MET A 137 -5.96 -14.84 -3.18
CA MET A 137 -5.10 -14.40 -4.27
C MET A 137 -5.45 -15.13 -5.58
N SER A 138 -5.75 -16.43 -5.53
CA SER A 138 -6.24 -17.17 -6.72
C SER A 138 -7.56 -16.60 -7.25
N LEU A 139 -8.53 -16.33 -6.37
CA LEU A 139 -9.81 -15.71 -6.78
C LEU A 139 -9.61 -14.31 -7.36
N LEU A 140 -8.68 -13.53 -6.81
CA LEU A 140 -8.32 -12.21 -7.33
C LEU A 140 -7.68 -12.30 -8.73
N GLU A 141 -6.78 -13.25 -8.95
CA GLU A 141 -6.16 -13.49 -10.27
C GLU A 141 -7.19 -13.81 -11.35
N GLU A 142 -8.21 -14.63 -11.05
CA GLU A 142 -9.27 -15.00 -11.99
C GLU A 142 -10.04 -13.78 -12.55
N VAL A 143 -10.14 -12.71 -11.76
CA VAL A 143 -10.89 -11.50 -12.12
C VAL A 143 -10.01 -10.29 -12.41
N ARG A 144 -8.69 -10.44 -12.31
CA ARG A 144 -7.73 -9.32 -12.31
C ARG A 144 -7.84 -8.46 -13.56
N ASP A 145 -7.94 -9.08 -14.73
CA ASP A 145 -8.08 -8.38 -16.02
C ASP A 145 -9.43 -7.67 -16.20
N GLN A 146 -10.41 -7.97 -15.34
CA GLN A 146 -11.74 -7.33 -15.35
C GLN A 146 -11.82 -6.15 -14.38
N LEU A 147 -10.90 -6.07 -13.41
CA LEU A 147 -10.83 -4.95 -12.48
C LEU A 147 -10.33 -3.71 -13.22
N LYS A 148 -11.13 -2.65 -13.16
CA LYS A 148 -10.80 -1.37 -13.81
C LYS A 148 -9.99 -0.45 -12.92
N GLY A 149 -10.19 -0.54 -11.61
CA GLY A 149 -9.54 0.32 -10.62
C GLY A 149 -8.28 -0.33 -10.02
N PRO A 150 -7.52 0.44 -9.23
CA PRO A 150 -6.30 -0.04 -8.58
C PRO A 150 -6.61 -1.11 -7.52
N VAL A 151 -5.67 -2.02 -7.31
CA VAL A 151 -5.78 -3.13 -6.34
C VAL A 151 -4.70 -2.97 -5.27
N TRP A 152 -5.13 -3.06 -4.02
CA TRP A 152 -4.30 -2.94 -2.85
C TRP A 152 -4.43 -4.19 -1.99
N ILE A 153 -3.29 -4.74 -1.57
CA ILE A 153 -3.21 -5.91 -0.71
C ILE A 153 -2.68 -5.48 0.64
N ASN A 154 -3.48 -5.66 1.69
CA ASN A 154 -3.17 -5.18 3.03
C ASN A 154 -3.04 -6.30 4.04
N ALA A 155 -2.10 -6.15 4.97
CA ALA A 155 -2.08 -6.93 6.20
C ALA A 155 -1.29 -6.19 7.28
N ASP A 156 -1.68 -6.38 8.53
CA ASP A 156 -0.84 -6.06 9.69
C ASP A 156 0.16 -7.21 9.91
N ILE A 157 1.41 -7.00 9.49
CA ILE A 157 2.45 -8.04 9.46
C ILE A 157 3.49 -7.92 10.57
N LEU A 158 3.45 -6.82 11.33
CA LEU A 158 4.32 -6.57 12.47
C LEU A 158 3.53 -6.17 13.72
N PRO A 159 4.04 -6.42 14.93
CA PRO A 159 3.44 -5.89 16.15
C PRO A 159 3.73 -4.39 16.27
N GLY A 160 2.70 -3.60 16.55
CA GLY A 160 2.78 -2.16 16.70
C GLY A 160 2.41 -1.68 18.11
N PRO A 161 2.39 -0.36 18.32
CA PRO A 161 2.18 0.22 19.63
C PRO A 161 0.79 -0.13 20.19
N GLY A 162 0.76 -0.73 21.38
CA GLY A 162 -0.46 -1.15 22.06
C GLY A 162 -1.21 -2.33 21.41
N GLY A 163 -0.68 -2.91 20.32
CA GLY A 163 -1.33 -4.01 19.60
C GLY A 163 -1.31 -5.32 20.41
N THR A 164 -2.47 -5.93 20.58
CA THR A 164 -2.61 -7.26 21.23
C THR A 164 -2.98 -8.37 20.25
N ALA A 165 -3.35 -8.01 19.02
CA ALA A 165 -3.63 -8.98 17.97
C ALA A 165 -2.33 -9.61 17.47
N THR A 166 -2.38 -10.91 17.19
CA THR A 166 -1.27 -11.61 16.51
C THR A 166 -1.17 -11.10 15.07
N PRO A 167 -0.03 -10.54 14.66
CA PRO A 167 0.18 -10.15 13.27
C PRO A 167 0.15 -11.35 12.33
N VAL A 168 -0.15 -11.09 11.06
CA VAL A 168 0.03 -12.05 9.97
C VAL A 168 1.53 -12.32 9.80
N ASP A 169 1.96 -13.58 9.62
CA ASP A 169 3.38 -13.88 9.44
C ASP A 169 3.93 -13.14 8.20
N PRO A 170 4.93 -12.26 8.36
CA PRO A 170 5.39 -11.42 7.27
C PRO A 170 6.03 -12.21 6.12
N HIS A 171 6.77 -13.27 6.43
CA HIS A 171 7.52 -14.02 5.42
C HIS A 171 6.58 -14.87 4.57
N VAL A 172 5.64 -15.57 5.20
CA VAL A 172 4.64 -16.37 4.48
C VAL A 172 3.73 -15.46 3.66
N PHE A 173 3.25 -14.36 4.24
CA PHE A 173 2.39 -13.42 3.54
C PHE A 173 3.08 -12.81 2.31
N LEU A 174 4.28 -12.26 2.47
CA LEU A 174 5.00 -11.63 1.37
C LEU A 174 5.41 -12.65 0.30
N GLN A 175 5.77 -13.88 0.68
CA GLN A 175 6.07 -14.94 -0.29
C GLN A 175 4.85 -15.27 -1.17
N GLU A 176 3.66 -15.39 -0.59
CA GLU A 176 2.42 -15.71 -1.33
C GLU A 176 1.95 -14.51 -2.18
N VAL A 177 1.99 -13.30 -1.64
CA VAL A 177 1.44 -12.11 -2.29
C VAL A 177 2.39 -11.55 -3.34
N ALA A 178 3.69 -11.45 -3.06
CA ALA A 178 4.62 -10.72 -3.92
C ALA A 178 4.80 -11.38 -5.31
N GLN A 179 4.54 -12.68 -5.43
CA GLN A 179 4.59 -13.39 -6.71
C GLN A 179 3.40 -13.09 -7.62
N ARG A 180 2.27 -12.67 -7.03
CA ARG A 180 0.96 -12.54 -7.69
C ARG A 180 0.47 -11.09 -7.84
N SER A 181 1.28 -10.14 -7.36
CA SER A 181 0.87 -8.76 -7.11
C SER A 181 1.87 -7.75 -7.67
N GLU A 182 2.48 -8.03 -8.83
CA GLU A 182 3.54 -7.17 -9.39
C GLU A 182 3.04 -5.74 -9.68
N ASN A 183 1.74 -5.58 -9.98
CA ASN A 183 1.10 -4.28 -10.26
C ASN A 183 0.23 -3.74 -9.12
N ASP A 184 0.21 -4.41 -7.96
CA ASP A 184 -0.63 -3.99 -6.83
C ASP A 184 0.17 -3.17 -5.82
N VAL A 185 -0.56 -2.39 -5.01
CA VAL A 185 0.01 -1.73 -3.84
C VAL A 185 0.01 -2.66 -2.64
N LEU A 186 1.17 -2.87 -2.05
CA LEU A 186 1.29 -3.57 -0.77
C LEU A 186 1.11 -2.56 0.36
N SER A 187 0.02 -2.68 1.12
CA SER A 187 -0.28 -1.83 2.27
C SER A 187 0.08 -2.58 3.55
N LEU A 188 1.31 -2.40 4.04
CA LEU A 188 1.89 -3.22 5.10
C LEU A 188 1.85 -2.48 6.44
N GLY A 189 1.06 -2.99 7.37
CA GLY A 189 0.76 -2.35 8.63
C GLY A 189 1.39 -3.01 9.84
N TRP A 190 1.09 -2.42 10.99
CA TRP A 190 1.36 -2.99 12.31
C TRP A 190 0.04 -3.17 13.05
N THR A 191 -0.07 -4.24 13.83
CA THR A 191 -1.19 -4.37 14.76
C THR A 191 -1.09 -3.24 15.79
N THR A 192 -2.15 -2.46 15.97
CA THR A 192 -2.16 -1.37 16.94
C THR A 192 -3.35 -1.48 17.87
N GLY A 193 -3.17 -1.04 19.11
CA GLY A 193 -4.25 -0.96 20.08
C GLY A 193 -4.21 0.38 20.79
N TRP A 194 -5.36 0.75 21.34
CA TRP A 194 -5.51 1.95 22.13
C TRP A 194 -6.33 1.63 23.36
N THR A 195 -5.82 2.08 24.51
CA THR A 195 -6.47 1.98 25.81
C THR A 195 -6.24 3.29 26.53
N GLU A 196 -7.29 3.86 27.15
CA GLU A 196 -7.28 5.19 27.79
C GLU A 196 -6.16 5.39 28.83
N ASP A 197 -5.70 4.32 29.48
CA ASP A 197 -4.80 4.37 30.64
C ASP A 197 -3.34 3.99 30.36
N VAL A 198 -2.93 3.86 29.09
CA VAL A 198 -1.55 3.45 28.75
C VAL A 198 -0.86 4.56 27.97
N ASP A 199 0.27 5.04 28.52
CA ASP A 199 1.23 5.85 27.77
C ASP A 199 1.65 5.08 26.51
N ASN A 200 1.15 5.52 25.35
CA ASN A 200 1.51 4.94 24.07
C ASN A 200 2.61 5.80 23.44
N PRO A 201 3.89 5.34 23.45
CA PRO A 201 5.01 6.13 22.95
C PRO A 201 5.01 6.28 21.41
N GLY A 202 4.03 5.70 20.71
CA GLY A 202 4.02 5.60 19.26
C GLY A 202 4.98 4.51 18.76
N TYR A 203 5.21 4.52 17.45
CA TYR A 203 6.08 3.59 16.74
C TYR A 203 7.55 3.84 17.10
N SER A 204 8.25 2.77 17.50
CA SER A 204 9.66 2.83 17.86
C SER A 204 10.57 2.76 16.63
N TRP A 205 11.85 3.09 16.80
CA TRP A 205 12.88 2.90 15.77
C TRP A 205 13.00 1.44 15.34
N GLU A 206 12.91 0.51 16.29
CA GLU A 206 12.92 -0.92 16.01
C GLU A 206 11.76 -1.33 15.08
N MET A 207 10.56 -0.82 15.34
CA MET A 207 9.37 -1.13 14.52
C MET A 207 9.54 -0.68 13.06
N VAL A 208 10.06 0.52 12.83
CA VAL A 208 10.26 1.02 11.44
C VAL A 208 11.47 0.37 10.76
N HIS A 209 12.53 0.01 11.50
CA HIS A 209 13.65 -0.74 10.93
C HIS A 209 13.23 -2.15 10.49
N GLN A 210 12.41 -2.85 11.29
CA GLN A 210 11.87 -4.16 10.92
C GLN A 210 11.00 -4.07 9.66
N MET A 211 10.15 -3.05 9.57
CA MET A 211 9.33 -2.84 8.37
C MET A 211 10.19 -2.54 7.13
N GLU A 212 11.21 -1.68 7.27
CA GLU A 212 12.15 -1.41 6.19
C GLU A 212 12.86 -2.67 5.69
N GLU A 213 13.34 -3.53 6.60
CA GLU A 213 14.03 -4.77 6.25
C GLU A 213 13.13 -5.71 5.42
N LEU A 214 11.86 -5.83 5.80
CA LEU A 214 10.86 -6.60 5.07
C LEU A 214 10.51 -5.98 3.71
N CYS A 215 10.52 -4.65 3.61
CA CYS A 215 10.15 -3.92 2.39
C CYS A 215 11.29 -3.81 1.38
N ARG A 216 12.55 -3.83 1.83
CA ARG A 216 13.74 -3.68 1.00
C ARG A 216 13.78 -4.58 -0.24
N PRO A 217 13.46 -5.89 -0.17
CA PRO A 217 13.49 -6.76 -1.35
C PRO A 217 12.26 -6.59 -2.27
N LEU A 218 11.22 -5.86 -1.85
CA LEU A 218 9.97 -5.73 -2.60
C LEU A 218 10.14 -4.81 -3.82
N LYS A 219 9.53 -5.21 -4.92
CA LYS A 219 9.49 -4.44 -6.18
C LYS A 219 8.23 -3.59 -6.29
N GLN A 220 7.17 -4.03 -5.62
CA GLN A 220 5.88 -3.36 -5.56
C GLN A 220 6.00 -1.97 -4.92
N PRO A 221 5.07 -1.06 -5.23
CA PRO A 221 4.81 0.09 -4.37
C PRO A 221 4.36 -0.40 -2.98
N VAL A 222 4.85 0.28 -1.95
CA VAL A 222 4.50 -0.02 -0.56
C VAL A 222 3.82 1.18 0.05
N THR A 223 2.77 0.96 0.82
CA THR A 223 2.18 1.98 1.67
C THR A 223 2.15 1.49 3.11
N PHE A 224 2.25 2.42 4.06
CA PHE A 224 2.22 2.13 5.48
C PHE A 224 0.94 2.73 6.08
N PRO A 225 -0.10 1.91 6.32
CA PRO A 225 -1.26 2.34 7.09
C PRO A 225 -0.82 2.50 8.55
N VAL A 226 -1.00 3.70 9.09
CA VAL A 226 -0.58 4.03 10.46
C VAL A 226 -1.72 4.64 11.24
N ARG A 227 -1.72 4.45 12.55
CA ARG A 227 -2.72 5.07 13.41
C ARG A 227 -2.44 6.57 13.51
N ALA A 228 -3.35 7.39 13.00
CA ALA A 228 -3.21 8.85 12.97
C ALA A 228 -2.88 9.47 14.35
N SER A 229 -3.45 8.94 15.44
CA SER A 229 -3.19 9.45 16.80
C SER A 229 -1.75 9.24 17.29
N LEU A 230 -0.97 8.35 16.65
CA LEU A 230 0.42 8.08 17.00
C LEU A 230 1.41 8.84 16.12
N LEU A 231 0.96 9.43 15.02
CA LEU A 231 1.81 10.18 14.09
C LEU A 231 2.64 11.28 14.76
N PRO A 232 2.09 12.13 15.66
CA PRO A 232 2.88 13.22 16.25
C PRO A 232 4.10 12.73 17.03
N MET A 233 3.98 11.57 17.69
CA MET A 233 5.06 10.97 18.49
C MET A 233 6.06 10.18 17.63
N SER A 234 5.64 9.78 16.43
CA SER A 234 6.40 8.88 15.54
C SER A 234 6.89 9.54 14.26
N PHE A 235 6.74 10.86 14.15
CA PHE A 235 7.09 11.59 12.93
C PHE A 235 8.56 11.36 12.49
N PRO A 236 9.58 11.42 13.38
CA PRO A 236 10.96 11.15 12.97
C PRO A 236 11.18 9.74 12.40
N GLN A 237 10.54 8.73 12.99
CA GLN A 237 10.64 7.33 12.57
C GLN A 237 10.01 7.14 11.19
N PHE A 238 8.86 7.76 10.97
CA PHE A 238 8.13 7.69 9.71
C PHE A 238 8.79 8.49 8.59
N GLN A 239 9.33 9.67 8.90
CA GLN A 239 10.14 10.43 7.96
C GLN A 239 11.35 9.59 7.51
N TRP A 240 12.07 8.98 8.46
CA TRP A 240 13.19 8.10 8.12
C TRP A 240 12.76 6.93 7.25
N LEU A 241 11.65 6.26 7.58
CA LEU A 241 11.16 5.09 6.82
C LEU A 241 10.84 5.45 5.36
N LEU A 242 10.21 6.61 5.14
CA LEU A 242 9.90 7.10 3.80
C LEU A 242 11.15 7.46 3.00
N GLU A 243 12.21 7.94 3.64
CA GLU A 243 13.49 8.26 2.98
C GLU A 243 14.24 7.02 2.48
N GLN A 244 13.85 5.80 2.87
CA GLN A 244 14.55 4.56 2.48
C GLN A 244 14.18 4.09 1.06
N SER A 245 13.04 4.53 0.52
CA SER A 245 12.59 4.09 -0.80
C SER A 245 11.58 5.07 -1.38
N ASP A 246 11.86 5.56 -2.59
CA ASP A 246 10.96 6.38 -3.40
C ASP A 246 9.64 5.67 -3.76
N ARG A 247 9.48 4.38 -3.44
CA ARG A 247 8.26 3.59 -3.68
C ARG A 247 7.30 3.55 -2.48
N SER A 248 7.62 4.25 -1.39
CA SER A 248 6.92 4.12 -0.12
C SER A 248 6.14 5.40 0.23
N GLU A 249 4.93 5.24 0.76
CA GLU A 249 4.08 6.35 1.24
C GLU A 249 3.38 6.00 2.55
N ILE A 250 2.99 7.00 3.34
CA ILE A 250 2.20 6.83 4.57
C ILE A 250 0.76 7.25 4.33
N LEU A 251 -0.18 6.44 4.82
CA LEU A 251 -1.61 6.74 4.82
C LEU A 251 -2.15 6.64 6.24
N HIS A 252 -3.07 7.53 6.58
CA HIS A 252 -3.60 7.73 7.92
C HIS A 252 -5.11 7.77 7.92
#